data_AF-A0A839F7X6-F1
#
_entry.id   AF-A0A839F7X6-F1
#
_cell.length_a   1.000
_cell.length_b   1.000
_cell.length_c   1.000
_cell.angle_alpha   90.00
_cell.angle_beta   90.00
_cell.angle_gamma   90.00
#
_symmetry.space_group_name_H-M   'P 1'
#
loop_
_entity.id
_entity.type
_entity.pdbx_description
1 polymer ?
#
loop_
_entity_poly.entity_id
_entity_poly.type
_entity_poly.pdbx_seq_one_letter_code
_entity_poly.pdbx_strand_id
1 'polypeptide(L)'
;MWRLLKKLFSGPEPSTVTTDSEVIRFDETGFTRSSQLIRDMGWREHWNWDEIDGFGFSFKQAMFPDPWFGDYMESEWFIIVENENGPEHIYFDADWLNIDNLPPALLQNIPDLDRDELRKGLHNAAGGFHYYAGEGQWVGWQRTKPTKHVRTAKKPAAKPKTAPVKRPRSPKKPGA
;
A
#
# COMPACT_ATOMS: atom_id res chain seq x y z
N MET A 1 40.28 1.96 -43.96
CA MET A 1 39.19 2.97 -43.93
C MET A 1 37.77 2.37 -44.04
N TRP A 2 37.57 1.06 -43.95
CA TRP A 2 36.22 0.42 -44.04
C TRP A 2 35.51 0.21 -42.69
N ARG A 3 36.20 0.47 -41.55
CA ARG A 3 35.66 0.26 -40.19
C ARG A 3 34.92 1.47 -39.61
N LEU A 4 35.14 2.67 -40.14
CA LEU A 4 34.52 3.90 -39.64
C LEU A 4 33.12 4.13 -40.22
N LEU A 5 32.86 3.70 -41.46
CA LEU A 5 31.53 3.78 -42.08
C LEU A 5 30.50 2.80 -41.48
N LYS A 6 30.94 1.66 -40.93
CA LYS A 6 30.02 0.72 -40.24
C LYS A 6 29.44 1.30 -38.95
N LYS A 7 30.16 2.21 -38.28
CA LYS A 7 29.72 2.81 -37.01
C LYS A 7 28.60 3.84 -37.17
N LEU A 8 28.35 4.33 -38.38
CA LEU A 8 27.26 5.27 -38.69
C LEU A 8 25.96 4.58 -39.13
N PHE A 9 26.00 3.28 -39.44
CA PHE A 9 24.82 2.47 -39.79
C PHE A 9 24.42 1.47 -38.70
N SER A 10 25.24 1.29 -37.67
CA SER A 10 24.81 0.67 -36.43
C SER A 10 23.98 1.70 -35.66
N GLY A 11 22.67 1.72 -35.92
CA GLY A 11 21.72 2.40 -35.05
C GLY A 11 21.91 1.99 -33.59
N PRO A 12 21.42 2.80 -32.63
CA PRO A 12 21.52 2.47 -31.22
C PRO A 12 21.04 1.03 -31.02
N GLU A 13 21.90 0.24 -30.36
CA GLU A 13 21.58 -1.11 -29.93
C GLU A 13 20.19 -1.07 -29.29
N PRO A 14 19.19 -1.83 -29.80
CA PRO A 14 17.86 -1.74 -29.25
C PRO A 14 17.97 -2.10 -27.78
N SER A 15 17.67 -1.13 -26.92
CA SER A 15 17.57 -1.35 -25.49
C SER A 15 16.65 -2.54 -25.28
N THR A 16 17.19 -3.63 -24.74
CA THR A 16 16.44 -4.85 -24.40
C THR A 16 15.43 -4.65 -23.26
N VAL A 17 15.24 -3.40 -22.83
CA VAL A 17 14.22 -3.00 -21.86
C VAL A 17 12.99 -2.61 -22.66
N THR A 18 11.98 -3.46 -22.63
CA THR A 18 10.63 -3.16 -23.09
C THR A 18 10.24 -1.79 -22.53
N THR A 19 9.85 -0.84 -23.39
CA THR A 19 9.70 0.58 -23.04
C THR A 19 8.71 0.86 -21.88
N ASP A 20 7.91 -0.13 -21.48
CA ASP A 20 6.92 -0.06 -20.40
C ASP A 20 7.17 -1.04 -19.23
N SER A 21 8.35 -1.66 -19.11
CA SER A 21 8.59 -2.61 -18.02
C SER A 21 8.66 -1.88 -16.67
N GLU A 22 7.87 -2.36 -15.70
CA GLU A 22 8.09 -2.05 -14.29
C GLU A 22 9.49 -2.50 -13.86
N VAL A 23 10.09 -1.79 -12.91
CA VAL A 23 11.35 -2.16 -12.28
C VAL A 23 11.20 -2.02 -10.79
N ILE A 24 11.35 -3.14 -10.07
CA ILE A 24 11.34 -3.21 -8.61
C ILE A 24 12.77 -3.40 -8.09
N ARG A 25 13.15 -2.63 -7.08
CA ARG A 25 14.43 -2.77 -6.38
C ARG A 25 14.27 -2.64 -4.87
N PHE A 26 14.93 -3.53 -4.14
CA PHE A 26 15.19 -3.40 -2.71
C PHE A 26 16.70 -3.25 -2.51
N ASP A 27 17.12 -2.17 -1.88
CA ASP A 27 18.53 -1.85 -1.63
C ASP A 27 18.71 -1.22 -0.25
N GLU A 28 19.93 -0.76 0.05
CA GLU A 28 20.27 -0.17 1.36
C GLU A 28 19.47 1.09 1.71
N THR A 29 18.95 1.81 0.70
CA THR A 29 18.18 3.04 0.88
C THR A 29 16.69 2.76 1.08
N GLY A 30 16.16 1.73 0.43
CA GLY A 30 14.75 1.38 0.59
C GLY A 30 14.19 0.54 -0.55
N PHE A 31 12.91 0.78 -0.82
CA PHE A 31 12.16 0.19 -1.91
C PHE A 31 11.98 1.21 -3.05
N THR A 32 12.24 0.77 -4.27
CA THR A 32 12.02 1.56 -5.49
C THR A 32 11.12 0.78 -6.43
N ARG A 33 10.06 1.44 -6.92
CA ARG A 33 9.18 0.98 -8.00
C ARG A 33 9.13 2.06 -9.06
N SER A 34 9.70 1.76 -10.22
CA SER A 34 9.72 2.68 -11.36
C SER A 34 9.08 2.04 -12.58
N SER A 35 8.31 2.81 -13.33
CA SER A 35 7.80 2.42 -14.64
C SER A 35 7.58 3.69 -15.47
N GLN A 36 7.38 3.55 -16.77
CA GLN A 36 7.10 4.72 -17.62
C GLN A 36 5.82 5.44 -17.16
N LEU A 37 4.77 4.69 -16.84
CA LEU A 37 3.51 5.23 -16.33
C LEU A 37 3.70 5.99 -15.00
N ILE A 38 4.46 5.44 -14.05
CA ILE A 38 4.72 6.10 -12.76
C ILE A 38 5.41 7.45 -12.99
N ARG A 39 6.40 7.49 -13.90
CA ARG A 39 7.11 8.73 -14.26
C ARG A 39 6.20 9.74 -14.95
N ASP A 40 5.40 9.30 -15.92
CA ASP A 40 4.49 10.18 -16.68
C ASP A 40 3.40 10.78 -15.79
N MET A 41 2.93 10.03 -14.80
CA MET A 41 1.95 10.47 -13.81
C MET A 41 2.56 11.32 -12.68
N GLY A 42 3.89 11.44 -12.63
CA GLY A 42 4.60 12.12 -11.54
C GLY A 42 4.38 11.45 -10.18
N TRP A 43 4.14 10.14 -10.18
CA TRP A 43 3.93 9.37 -8.96
C TRP A 43 5.26 9.11 -8.25
N ARG A 44 5.18 8.90 -6.94
CA ARG A 44 6.34 8.59 -6.12
C ARG A 44 6.92 7.22 -6.51
N GLU A 45 8.23 7.18 -6.74
CA GLU A 45 8.96 5.97 -7.15
C GLU A 45 9.72 5.29 -6.00
N HIS A 46 10.02 6.01 -4.90
CA HIS A 46 10.95 5.55 -3.87
C HIS A 46 10.45 5.78 -2.44
N TRP A 47 10.62 4.77 -1.59
CA TRP A 47 10.28 4.79 -0.16
C TRP A 47 11.47 4.30 0.67
N ASN A 48 11.85 5.08 1.67
CA ASN A 48 12.93 4.70 2.58
C ASN A 48 12.47 3.60 3.54
N TRP A 49 13.42 2.86 4.10
CA TRP A 49 13.11 1.76 5.03
C TRP A 49 12.32 2.19 6.27
N ASP A 50 12.51 3.41 6.78
CA ASP A 50 11.80 3.95 7.94
C ASP A 50 10.33 4.31 7.65
N GLU A 51 9.98 4.50 6.38
CA GLU A 51 8.61 4.77 5.92
C GLU A 51 7.80 3.48 5.71
N ILE A 52 8.49 2.33 5.56
CA ILE A 52 7.85 1.02 5.36
C ILE A 52 7.39 0.49 6.72
N ASP A 53 6.09 0.30 6.86
CA ASP A 53 5.43 -0.14 8.08
C ASP A 53 4.92 -1.57 8.01
N GLY A 54 4.86 -2.16 6.82
CA GLY A 54 4.43 -3.54 6.66
C GLY A 54 4.89 -4.13 5.34
N PHE A 55 4.88 -5.45 5.26
CA PHE A 55 5.18 -6.20 4.06
C PHE A 55 4.31 -7.46 4.01
N GLY A 56 3.77 -7.76 2.85
CA GLY A 56 2.85 -8.88 2.70
C GLY A 56 2.60 -9.31 1.27
N PHE A 57 1.70 -10.29 1.15
CA PHE A 57 1.25 -10.88 -0.10
C PHE A 57 -0.27 -10.81 -0.19
N SER A 58 -0.79 -10.52 -1.38
CA SER A 58 -2.22 -10.41 -1.67
C SER A 58 -2.57 -11.35 -2.81
N PHE A 59 -3.67 -12.08 -2.65
CA PHE A 59 -4.30 -12.85 -3.71
C PHE A 59 -5.77 -12.45 -3.78
N LYS A 60 -6.16 -11.70 -4.81
CA LYS A 60 -7.49 -11.06 -4.88
C LYS A 60 -7.99 -11.04 -6.31
N GLN A 61 -9.28 -10.85 -6.50
CA GLN A 61 -9.81 -10.65 -7.85
C GLN A 61 -9.22 -9.39 -8.49
N ALA A 62 -8.82 -9.50 -9.75
CA ALA A 62 -8.35 -8.37 -10.55
C ALA A 62 -9.42 -7.27 -10.59
N MET A 63 -9.00 -6.03 -10.36
CA MET A 63 -9.94 -4.90 -10.43
C MET A 63 -10.39 -4.62 -11.87
N PHE A 64 -9.51 -4.91 -12.83
CA PHE A 64 -9.77 -4.74 -14.26
C PHE A 64 -9.70 -6.11 -14.93
N PRO A 65 -10.84 -6.70 -15.32
CA PRO A 65 -10.84 -7.99 -15.99
C PRO A 65 -10.12 -7.88 -17.34
N ASP A 66 -9.41 -8.95 -17.71
CA ASP A 66 -8.74 -9.01 -18.99
C ASP A 66 -9.77 -9.31 -20.11
N PRO A 67 -9.73 -8.62 -21.25
CA PRO A 67 -10.72 -8.82 -22.32
C PRO A 67 -10.72 -10.23 -22.94
N TRP A 68 -9.65 -11.00 -22.78
CA TRP A 68 -9.49 -12.36 -23.30
C TRP A 68 -9.61 -13.43 -22.23
N PHE A 69 -9.17 -13.17 -21.00
CA PHE A 69 -9.20 -14.12 -19.88
C PHE A 69 -10.41 -13.94 -18.95
N GLY A 70 -11.11 -12.81 -19.02
CA GLY A 70 -12.26 -12.50 -18.17
C GLY A 70 -11.84 -12.09 -16.76
N ASP A 71 -12.70 -12.38 -15.77
CA ASP A 71 -12.35 -12.22 -14.36
C ASP A 71 -11.27 -13.22 -13.98
N TYR A 72 -10.22 -12.76 -13.29
CA TYR A 72 -9.14 -13.60 -12.80
C TYR A 72 -8.65 -13.09 -11.44
N MET A 73 -7.81 -13.89 -10.79
CA MET A 73 -7.17 -13.59 -9.53
C MET A 73 -5.74 -13.08 -9.76
N GLU A 74 -5.41 -11.94 -9.15
CA GLU A 74 -4.08 -11.33 -9.15
C GLU A 74 -3.31 -11.74 -7.90
N SER A 75 -2.03 -12.05 -8.11
CA SER A 75 -1.05 -12.31 -7.07
C SER A 75 -0.10 -11.11 -7.00
N GLU A 76 -0.03 -10.46 -5.85
CA GLU A 76 0.76 -9.24 -5.69
C GLU A 76 1.51 -9.27 -4.35
N TRP A 77 2.78 -8.85 -4.36
CA TRP A 77 3.45 -8.43 -3.15
C TRP A 77 3.03 -7.00 -2.82
N PHE A 78 3.13 -6.62 -1.54
CA PHE A 78 2.92 -5.24 -1.14
C PHE A 78 3.83 -4.79 0.00
N ILE A 79 4.13 -3.50 0.01
CA ILE A 79 4.56 -2.79 1.21
C ILE A 79 3.41 -1.94 1.76
N ILE A 80 3.38 -1.75 3.07
CA ILE A 80 2.49 -0.79 3.73
C ILE A 80 3.34 0.41 4.11
N VAL A 81 2.89 1.62 3.78
CA VAL A 81 3.54 2.88 4.14
C VAL A 81 2.55 3.79 4.84
N GLU A 82 3.02 4.61 5.80
CA GLU A 82 2.18 5.63 6.41
C GLU A 82 2.01 6.81 5.43
N ASN A 83 0.77 7.25 5.22
CA ASN A 83 0.45 8.48 4.50
C ASN A 83 -0.46 9.37 5.38
N GLU A 84 -0.67 10.63 4.99
CA GLU A 84 -1.51 11.60 5.69
C GLU A 84 -2.95 11.11 5.92
N ASN A 85 -3.45 10.25 5.02
CA ASN A 85 -4.80 9.70 5.05
C ASN A 85 -4.89 8.32 5.76
N GLY A 86 -3.78 7.83 6.31
CA GLY A 86 -3.64 6.51 6.90
C GLY A 86 -2.76 5.56 6.09
N PRO A 87 -2.70 4.28 6.46
CA PRO A 87 -1.84 3.30 5.81
C PRO A 87 -2.22 3.08 4.34
N GLU A 88 -1.22 3.16 3.48
CA GLU A 88 -1.34 2.94 2.04
C GLU A 88 -0.58 1.66 1.65
N HIS A 89 -1.19 0.85 0.79
CA HIS A 89 -0.57 -0.36 0.25
C HIS A 89 0.01 -0.07 -1.13
N ILE A 90 1.30 -0.33 -1.31
CA ILE A 90 1.97 -0.23 -2.60
C ILE A 90 2.17 -1.64 -3.14
N TYR A 91 1.37 -2.02 -4.13
CA TYR A 91 1.38 -3.35 -4.75
C TYR A 91 2.38 -3.43 -5.92
N PHE A 92 2.92 -4.62 -6.14
CA PHE A 92 3.74 -4.98 -7.30
C PHE A 92 3.65 -6.48 -7.59
N ASP A 93 3.94 -6.87 -8.82
CA ASP A 93 3.70 -8.23 -9.31
C ASP A 93 4.43 -9.32 -8.47
N ALA A 94 3.75 -10.45 -8.26
CA ALA A 94 4.27 -11.59 -7.52
C ALA A 94 5.59 -12.16 -8.08
N ASP A 95 5.82 -12.07 -9.40
CA ASP A 95 6.99 -12.62 -10.08
C ASP A 95 8.29 -11.88 -9.72
N TRP A 96 8.20 -10.69 -9.11
CA TRP A 96 9.37 -9.92 -8.68
C TRP A 96 10.15 -10.55 -7.52
N LEU A 97 9.50 -11.38 -6.69
CA LEU A 97 10.15 -11.97 -5.52
C LEU A 97 9.93 -13.47 -5.45
N ASN A 98 11.04 -14.17 -5.20
CA ASN A 98 11.02 -15.55 -4.77
C ASN A 98 11.14 -15.60 -3.24
N ILE A 99 10.15 -16.15 -2.56
CA ILE A 99 10.09 -16.23 -1.09
C ILE A 99 11.30 -16.96 -0.47
N ASP A 100 11.90 -17.90 -1.21
CA ASP A 100 13.06 -18.66 -0.75
C ASP A 100 14.40 -17.97 -1.09
N ASN A 101 14.37 -16.88 -1.89
CA ASN A 101 15.53 -16.08 -2.26
C ASN A 101 15.21 -14.58 -2.28
N LEU A 102 14.79 -14.07 -1.12
CA LEU A 102 14.45 -12.66 -0.96
C LEU A 102 15.70 -11.75 -1.03
N PRO A 103 15.55 -10.49 -1.49
CA PRO A 103 16.65 -9.52 -1.51
C PRO A 103 17.32 -9.36 -0.14
N PRO A 104 18.66 -9.36 -0.05
CA PRO A 104 19.36 -9.23 1.23
C PRO A 104 18.98 -7.96 2.00
N ALA A 105 18.80 -6.83 1.30
CA ALA A 105 18.42 -5.57 1.93
C ALA A 105 17.03 -5.65 2.59
N LEU A 106 16.09 -6.40 2.01
CA LEU A 106 14.78 -6.64 2.61
C LEU A 106 14.91 -7.43 3.91
N LEU A 107 15.66 -8.53 3.90
CA LEU A 107 15.86 -9.36 5.09
C LEU A 107 16.62 -8.63 6.22
N GLN A 108 17.53 -7.73 5.87
CA GLN A 108 18.27 -6.92 6.84
C GLN A 108 17.39 -5.87 7.54
N ASN A 109 16.46 -5.26 6.81
CA ASN A 109 15.58 -4.22 7.35
C ASN A 109 14.27 -4.77 7.93
N ILE A 110 13.95 -6.04 7.63
CA ILE A 110 12.76 -6.75 8.08
C ILE A 110 13.19 -8.09 8.73
N PRO A 111 13.87 -8.07 9.89
CA PRO A 111 14.46 -9.27 10.48
C PRO A 111 13.43 -10.29 10.99
N ASP A 112 12.25 -9.82 11.40
CA ASP A 112 11.17 -10.66 11.96
C ASP A 112 10.11 -11.04 10.91
N LEU A 113 10.52 -11.19 9.65
CA LEU A 113 9.63 -11.56 8.56
C LEU A 113 9.09 -12.99 8.75
N ASP A 114 7.78 -13.11 8.96
CA ASP A 114 7.07 -14.39 8.96
C ASP A 114 6.89 -14.89 7.52
N ARG A 115 7.88 -15.65 7.06
CA ARG A 115 7.88 -16.28 5.74
C ARG A 115 6.86 -17.41 5.64
N ASP A 116 6.48 -18.04 6.75
CA ASP A 116 5.51 -19.12 6.74
C ASP A 116 4.09 -18.58 6.51
N GLU A 117 3.78 -17.40 7.06
CA GLU A 117 2.55 -16.68 6.74
C GLU A 117 2.47 -16.32 5.25
N LEU A 118 3.56 -15.81 4.67
CA LEU A 118 3.60 -15.50 3.23
C LEU A 118 3.47 -16.75 2.35
N ARG A 119 4.06 -17.87 2.78
CA ARG A 119 3.91 -19.16 2.07
C ARG A 119 2.47 -19.66 2.04
N LYS A 120 1.64 -19.35 3.06
CA LYS A 120 0.20 -19.67 3.01
C LYS A 120 -0.49 -18.93 1.88
N GLY A 121 -0.17 -17.65 1.69
CA GLY A 121 -0.68 -16.84 0.58
C GLY A 121 -0.25 -17.39 -0.78
N LEU A 122 1.03 -17.70 -0.95
CA LEU A 122 1.55 -18.32 -2.17
C LEU A 122 0.93 -19.69 -2.43
N HIS A 123 0.68 -20.48 -1.38
CA HIS A 123 -0.01 -21.77 -1.50
C HIS A 123 -1.46 -21.60 -2.00
N ASN A 124 -2.18 -20.58 -1.53
CA ASN A 124 -3.50 -20.26 -2.05
C ASN A 124 -3.44 -19.82 -3.52
N ALA A 125 -2.50 -18.96 -3.88
CA ALA A 125 -2.31 -18.50 -5.26
C ALA A 125 -1.98 -19.66 -6.23
N ALA A 126 -1.28 -20.70 -5.74
CA ALA A 126 -0.99 -21.91 -6.52
C ALA A 126 -2.26 -22.70 -6.93
N GLY A 127 -3.44 -22.39 -6.36
CA GLY A 127 -4.74 -22.89 -6.81
C GLY A 127 -5.14 -22.42 -8.21
N GLY A 128 -4.47 -21.42 -8.76
CA GLY A 128 -4.61 -20.94 -10.14
C GLY A 128 -5.47 -19.69 -10.30
N PHE A 129 -5.48 -19.14 -11.51
CA PHE A 129 -6.04 -17.81 -11.83
C PHE A 129 -7.55 -17.65 -11.61
N HIS A 130 -8.30 -18.72 -11.39
CA HIS A 130 -9.74 -18.67 -11.07
C HIS A 130 -10.07 -19.27 -9.70
N TYR A 131 -9.08 -19.39 -8.80
CA TYR A 131 -9.30 -19.93 -7.46
C TYR A 131 -9.80 -18.87 -6.48
N TYR A 132 -11.02 -18.39 -6.68
CA TYR A 132 -11.63 -17.34 -5.86
C TYR A 132 -11.74 -17.68 -4.37
N ALA A 133 -11.93 -18.96 -4.03
CA ALA A 133 -12.00 -19.40 -2.63
C ALA A 133 -10.67 -19.23 -1.87
N GLY A 134 -9.56 -19.02 -2.60
CA GLY A 134 -8.25 -18.74 -2.02
C GLY A 134 -8.01 -17.27 -1.69
N GLU A 135 -8.95 -16.35 -1.99
CA GLU A 135 -8.78 -14.92 -1.79
C GLU A 135 -8.33 -14.56 -0.37
N GLY A 136 -7.37 -13.64 -0.26
CA GLY A 136 -6.89 -13.16 1.02
C GLY A 136 -5.69 -12.24 0.94
N GLN A 137 -5.29 -11.76 2.11
CA GLN A 137 -4.07 -11.00 2.33
C GLN A 137 -3.31 -11.59 3.51
N TRP A 138 -1.99 -11.75 3.35
CA TRP A 138 -1.08 -12.33 4.33
C TRP A 138 0.01 -11.31 4.64
N VAL A 139 -0.04 -10.75 5.84
CA VAL A 139 0.95 -9.79 6.31
C VAL A 139 2.06 -10.58 7.01
N GLY A 140 3.22 -10.67 6.36
CA GLY A 140 4.39 -11.36 6.91
C GLY A 140 5.17 -10.50 7.90
N TRP A 141 4.99 -9.18 7.84
CA TRP A 141 5.64 -8.28 8.79
C TRP A 141 4.87 -6.98 8.95
N GLN A 142 4.88 -6.47 10.19
CA GLN A 142 4.38 -5.16 10.53
C GLN A 142 5.31 -4.49 11.54
N ARG A 143 5.69 -3.25 11.30
CA ARG A 143 6.44 -2.42 12.24
C ARG A 143 5.63 -2.24 13.52
N THR A 144 6.23 -2.61 14.64
CA THR A 144 5.65 -2.33 15.95
C THR A 144 5.79 -0.85 16.25
N LYS A 145 4.75 -0.05 15.97
CA LYS A 145 4.71 1.35 16.40
C LYS A 145 4.36 1.39 17.89
N PRO A 146 5.07 2.19 18.71
CA PRO A 146 4.62 2.47 20.07
C PRO A 146 3.23 3.09 19.97
N THR A 147 2.24 2.44 20.59
CA THR A 147 0.85 2.90 20.59
C THR A 147 0.85 4.31 21.19
N LYS A 148 0.60 5.35 20.38
CA LYS A 148 0.27 6.67 20.93
C LYS A 148 -1.04 6.48 21.68
N HIS A 149 -0.96 6.26 22.99
CA HIS A 149 -2.11 6.33 23.87
C HIS A 149 -2.76 7.69 23.63
N VAL A 150 -3.85 7.70 22.85
CA VAL A 150 -4.74 8.85 22.75
C VAL A 150 -5.26 9.05 24.16
N ARG A 151 -4.68 10.00 24.89
CA ARG A 151 -5.22 10.52 26.13
C ARG A 151 -6.62 11.00 25.80
N THR A 152 -7.63 10.20 26.10
CA THR A 152 -9.03 10.59 26.03
C THR A 152 -9.18 11.81 26.91
N ALA A 153 -9.33 12.97 26.29
CA ALA A 153 -9.61 14.21 27.00
C ALA A 153 -10.85 13.98 27.86
N LYS A 154 -10.71 14.13 29.19
CA LYS A 154 -11.85 14.09 30.11
C LYS A 154 -12.90 15.07 29.61
N LYS A 155 -14.07 14.53 29.26
CA LYS A 155 -15.28 15.28 28.90
C LYS A 155 -15.49 16.43 29.91
N PRO A 156 -15.53 17.70 29.50
CA PRO A 156 -15.73 18.79 30.44
C PRO A 156 -17.12 18.65 31.07
N ALA A 157 -17.16 18.73 32.40
CA ALA A 157 -18.38 18.63 33.18
C ALA A 157 -19.40 19.68 32.71
N ALA A 158 -20.62 19.24 32.42
CA ALA A 158 -21.71 20.12 32.03
C ALA A 158 -22.00 21.14 33.16
N LYS A 159 -22.00 22.43 32.82
CA LYS A 159 -22.37 23.50 33.76
C LYS A 159 -23.80 23.29 34.27
N PRO A 160 -24.08 23.49 35.57
CA PRO A 160 -25.42 23.37 36.12
C PRO A 160 -26.33 24.45 35.52
N LYS A 161 -27.50 24.03 35.00
CA LYS A 161 -28.54 24.91 34.47
C LYS A 161 -29.08 25.80 35.60
N THR A 162 -28.99 27.11 35.42
CA THR A 162 -29.67 28.11 36.25
C THR A 162 -31.18 27.97 36.11
N ALA A 163 -31.90 27.93 37.24
CA ALA A 163 -33.36 27.84 37.30
C ALA A 163 -34.03 29.10 36.70
N PRO A 164 -35.19 28.97 36.02
CA PRO A 164 -35.85 30.13 35.42
C PRO A 164 -36.54 30.99 36.49
N VAL A 165 -36.30 32.30 36.40
CA VAL A 165 -36.90 33.36 37.21
C VAL A 165 -38.42 33.40 36.99
N LYS A 166 -39.19 33.34 38.09
CA LYS A 166 -40.66 33.50 38.09
C LYS A 166 -41.04 34.91 37.61
N ARG A 167 -41.83 35.00 36.53
CA ARG A 167 -42.47 36.27 36.11
C ARG A 167 -43.63 36.63 37.07
N PRO A 168 -43.80 37.91 37.44
CA PRO A 168 -44.93 38.35 38.25
C PRO A 168 -46.23 38.41 37.44
N ARG A 169 -47.34 38.04 38.09
CA ARG A 169 -48.71 38.11 37.55
C ARG A 169 -49.17 39.57 37.44
N SER A 170 -49.68 39.95 36.28
CA SER A 170 -50.35 41.25 36.06
C SER A 170 -51.72 41.30 36.76
N PRO A 171 -52.17 42.49 37.20
CA PRO A 171 -53.34 42.63 38.05
C PRO A 171 -54.67 42.64 37.26
N LYS A 172 -55.69 42.08 37.91
CA LYS A 172 -57.09 42.00 37.48
C LYS A 172 -57.70 43.41 37.43
N LYS A 173 -58.24 43.85 36.29
CA LYS A 173 -59.12 45.03 36.24
C LYS A 173 -60.56 44.63 36.62
N PRO A 174 -61.27 45.41 37.46
CA PRO A 174 -62.70 45.26 37.69
C PRO A 174 -63.50 45.91 36.55
N GLY A 175 -64.74 45.43 36.39
CA GLY A 175 -65.53 45.53 35.17
C GLY A 175 -66.25 46.84 34.87
N ALA A 176 -66.96 46.80 33.75
CA ALA A 176 -68.18 47.50 33.41
C ALA A 176 -69.01 46.53 32.54
#